data_AF-A0A8J9RJM1-F1
#
_entry.id   AF-A0A8J9RJM1-F1
#
_cell.length_a   1.000
_cell.length_b   1.000
_cell.length_c   1.000
_cell.angle_alpha   90.00
_cell.angle_beta   90.00
_cell.angle_gamma   90.00
#
_symmetry.space_group_name_H-M   'P 1'
#
loop_
_entity.id
_entity.type
_entity.pdbx_description
1 polymer ?
#
loop_
_entity_poly.entity_id
_entity_poly.type
_entity_poly.pdbx_seq_one_letter_code
_entity_poly.pdbx_strand_id
1 'polypeptide(L)'
;MLPHASRQCILHPLKVSKIGKQNVVVKCCTSELHVSTTVHKNEALALQEEHTLALRAARSCSARSERLHAKAIQLKSAALKALQQGDEGSARKILELKAKVQEAAMSSNMRALANATLAVKLAEVILQREKGH
;
A
#
# COMPACT_ATOMS: atom_id res chain seq x y z
N MET A 1 32.39 -8.00 -41.10
CA MET A 1 30.93 -8.15 -41.29
C MET A 1 30.53 -9.56 -40.89
N LEU A 2 29.31 -9.71 -40.36
CA LEU A 2 28.63 -10.87 -39.78
C LEU A 2 28.84 -11.14 -38.27
N PRO A 3 27.81 -11.55 -37.50
CA PRO A 3 26.37 -11.47 -37.77
C PRO A 3 25.53 -10.87 -36.62
N HIS A 4 24.35 -10.39 -36.99
CA HIS A 4 23.19 -10.28 -36.11
C HIS A 4 22.97 -11.59 -35.35
N ALA A 5 23.23 -11.58 -34.05
CA ALA A 5 22.62 -12.52 -33.13
C ALA A 5 21.78 -11.69 -32.17
N SER A 6 20.49 -11.64 -32.45
CA SER A 6 19.42 -11.39 -31.49
C SER A 6 19.59 -12.35 -30.30
N ARG A 7 20.52 -12.03 -29.39
CA ARG A 7 20.75 -12.78 -28.15
C ARG A 7 19.61 -12.43 -27.19
N GLN A 8 18.45 -13.03 -27.41
CA GLN A 8 17.48 -13.23 -26.34
C GLN A 8 18.20 -14.02 -25.25
N CYS A 9 18.62 -13.33 -24.19
CA CYS A 9 19.14 -13.98 -23.01
C CYS A 9 17.98 -14.71 -22.35
N ILE A 10 17.98 -16.04 -22.45
CA ILE A 10 17.01 -16.88 -21.77
C ILE A 10 17.34 -16.83 -20.27
N LEU A 11 16.60 -16.00 -19.53
CA LEU A 11 16.65 -15.99 -18.07
C LEU A 11 15.94 -17.24 -17.57
N HIS A 12 16.68 -18.23 -17.08
CA HIS A 12 16.07 -19.37 -16.39
C HIS A 12 15.76 -18.99 -14.95
N PRO A 13 14.47 -18.94 -14.53
CA PRO A 13 14.14 -18.84 -13.12
C PRO A 13 14.55 -20.15 -12.46
N LEU A 14 15.66 -20.13 -11.70
CA LEU A 14 15.97 -21.22 -10.78
C LEU A 14 14.89 -21.21 -9.69
N LYS A 15 14.13 -22.30 -9.59
CA LYS A 15 13.14 -22.51 -8.52
C LYS A 15 13.85 -22.35 -7.17
N VAL A 16 13.47 -21.32 -6.41
CA VAL A 16 13.90 -21.18 -5.01
C VAL A 16 12.74 -21.52 -4.09
N SER A 17 13.02 -22.42 -3.15
CA SER A 17 12.09 -23.03 -2.21
C SER A 17 11.36 -21.98 -1.34
N LYS A 18 10.10 -22.27 -0.99
CA LYS A 18 9.19 -21.43 -0.20
C LYS A 18 9.67 -21.28 1.24
N ILE A 19 10.57 -20.33 1.53
CA ILE A 19 10.65 -19.67 2.84
C ILE A 19 11.10 -18.22 2.57
N GLY A 20 10.17 -17.27 2.77
CA GLY A 20 10.37 -15.81 2.83
C GLY A 20 11.57 -15.20 2.09
N LYS A 21 11.27 -14.41 1.03
CA LYS A 21 12.16 -13.67 0.11
C LYS A 21 12.55 -14.48 -1.13
N GLN A 22 12.00 -14.10 -2.28
CA GLN A 22 12.37 -14.65 -3.59
C GLN A 22 13.77 -14.13 -3.96
N ASN A 23 14.80 -14.91 -3.68
CA ASN A 23 16.13 -14.68 -4.22
C ASN A 23 16.17 -15.22 -5.65
N VAL A 24 15.99 -14.37 -6.67
CA VAL A 24 16.14 -14.79 -8.06
C VAL A 24 17.64 -14.81 -8.40
N VAL A 25 18.24 -16.00 -8.45
CA VAL A 25 19.62 -16.16 -8.94
C VAL A 25 19.58 -16.19 -10.46
N VAL A 26 19.95 -15.06 -11.09
CA VAL A 26 20.05 -14.94 -12.54
C VAL A 26 21.46 -15.35 -12.99
N LYS A 27 21.57 -16.46 -13.72
CA LYS A 27 22.82 -16.85 -14.40
C LYS A 27 22.72 -16.48 -15.87
N CYS A 28 23.33 -15.36 -16.26
CA CYS A 28 23.43 -14.95 -17.67
C CYS A 28 24.74 -15.50 -18.27
N CYS A 29 24.67 -16.19 -19.39
CA CYS A 29 25.83 -16.79 -20.04
C CYS A 29 26.72 -15.78 -20.79
N THR A 30 26.39 -14.48 -20.79
CA THR A 30 27.03 -13.49 -21.68
C THR A 30 27.82 -12.38 -20.98
N SER A 31 27.45 -11.90 -19.79
CA SER A 31 28.29 -10.99 -18.97
C SER A 31 27.69 -10.70 -17.59
N GLU A 32 28.55 -10.43 -16.59
CA GLU A 32 28.15 -9.96 -15.25
C GLU A 32 27.36 -8.63 -15.31
N LEU A 33 27.71 -7.75 -16.26
CA LEU A 33 27.02 -6.49 -16.50
C LEU A 33 25.53 -6.67 -16.86
N HIS A 34 25.20 -7.73 -17.62
CA HIS A 34 23.81 -8.03 -17.99
C HIS A 34 22.99 -8.52 -16.80
N VAL A 35 23.60 -9.32 -15.90
CA VAL A 35 22.96 -9.78 -14.66
C VAL A 35 22.68 -8.58 -13.76
N SER A 36 23.69 -7.74 -13.52
CA SER A 36 23.55 -6.54 -12.69
C SER A 36 22.46 -5.60 -13.23
N THR A 37 22.47 -5.30 -14.52
CA THR A 37 21.47 -4.42 -15.15
C THR A 37 20.05 -4.97 -15.01
N THR A 38 19.88 -6.29 -15.17
CA THR A 38 18.56 -6.94 -15.04
C THR A 38 18.06 -6.93 -13.59
N VAL A 39 18.94 -7.20 -12.63
CA VAL A 39 18.62 -7.14 -11.20
C VAL A 39 18.21 -5.73 -10.80
N HIS A 40 18.97 -4.70 -11.20
CA HIS A 40 18.63 -3.29 -10.93
C HIS A 40 17.28 -2.89 -11.53
N LYS A 41 16.97 -3.32 -12.76
CA LYS A 41 15.66 -3.08 -13.39
C LYS A 41 14.51 -3.74 -12.62
N ASN A 42 14.68 -5.00 -12.20
CA ASN A 42 13.65 -5.71 -11.44
C ASN A 42 13.42 -5.08 -10.06
N GLU A 43 14.47 -4.63 -9.39
CA GLU A 43 14.36 -3.91 -8.11
C GLU A 43 13.64 -2.57 -8.27
N ALA A 44 13.94 -1.81 -9.33
CA ALA A 44 13.26 -0.55 -9.61
C ALA A 44 11.76 -0.75 -9.88
N LEU A 45 11.40 -1.80 -10.63
CA LEU A 45 10.01 -2.16 -10.87
C LEU A 45 9.29 -2.56 -9.57
N ALA A 46 9.92 -3.36 -8.72
CA ALA A 46 9.35 -3.77 -7.44
C ALA A 46 9.09 -2.56 -6.53
N LEU A 47 10.04 -1.62 -6.44
CA LEU A 47 9.86 -0.39 -5.66
C LEU A 47 8.71 0.48 -6.21
N GLN A 48 8.57 0.57 -7.53
CA GLN A 48 7.49 1.31 -8.17
C GLN A 48 6.10 0.67 -7.91
N GLU A 49 6.03 -0.66 -7.91
CA GLU A 49 4.82 -1.40 -7.55
C GLU A 49 4.45 -1.19 -6.08
N GLU A 50 5.40 -1.31 -5.17
CA GLU A 50 5.19 -1.07 -3.73
C GLU A 50 4.72 0.37 -3.47
N HIS A 51 5.31 1.36 -4.14
CA HIS A 51 4.89 2.75 -4.07
C HIS A 51 3.43 2.93 -4.50
N THR A 52 3.06 2.30 -5.62
CA THR A 52 1.69 2.35 -6.15
C THR A 52 0.70 1.69 -5.19
N LEU A 53 1.07 0.56 -4.58
CA LEU A 53 0.25 -0.13 -3.58
C LEU A 53 0.06 0.72 -2.33
N ALA A 54 1.13 1.37 -1.83
CA ALA A 54 1.06 2.27 -0.70
C ALA A 54 0.09 3.44 -0.95
N LEU A 55 0.15 4.07 -2.13
CA LEU A 55 -0.80 5.14 -2.50
C LEU A 55 -2.25 4.64 -2.56
N ARG A 56 -2.50 3.47 -3.16
CA ARG A 56 -3.85 2.88 -3.21
C ARG A 56 -4.38 2.57 -1.81
N ALA A 57 -3.54 2.01 -0.95
CA ALA A 57 -3.90 1.70 0.42
C ALA A 57 -4.20 2.97 1.24
N ALA A 58 -3.40 4.04 1.07
CA ALA A 58 -3.63 5.34 1.70
C ALA A 58 -5.01 5.91 1.31
N ARG A 59 -5.30 5.96 0.00
CA ARG A 59 -6.59 6.45 -0.53
C ARG A 59 -7.78 5.65 -0.01
N SER A 60 -7.68 4.32 -0.04
CA SER A 60 -8.74 3.42 0.45
C SER A 60 -9.02 3.63 1.94
N CYS A 61 -7.96 3.76 2.76
CA CYS A 61 -8.09 4.01 4.20
C CYS A 61 -8.66 5.40 4.50
N SER A 62 -8.31 6.43 3.72
CA SER A 62 -8.90 7.78 3.83
C SER A 62 -10.40 7.75 3.53
N ALA A 63 -10.78 7.18 2.38
CA ALA A 63 -12.19 7.07 1.99
C ALA A 63 -13.02 6.25 2.98
N ARG A 64 -12.42 5.24 3.62
CA ARG A 64 -13.06 4.51 4.73
C ARG A 64 -13.22 5.40 5.98
N SER A 65 -12.20 6.16 6.34
CA SER A 65 -12.24 7.10 7.47
C SER A 65 -13.37 8.13 7.29
N GLU A 66 -13.44 8.75 6.12
CA GLU A 66 -14.48 9.73 5.77
C GLU A 66 -15.89 9.16 5.88
N ARG A 67 -16.12 7.94 5.35
CA ARG A 67 -17.41 7.25 5.47
C ARG A 67 -17.77 6.94 6.93
N LEU A 68 -16.80 6.57 7.76
CA LEU A 68 -17.04 6.31 9.18
C LEU A 68 -17.33 7.61 9.95
N HIS A 69 -16.64 8.71 9.62
CA HIS A 69 -16.95 10.03 10.17
C HIS A 69 -18.38 10.48 9.81
N ALA A 70 -18.79 10.33 8.55
CA ALA A 70 -20.16 10.62 8.13
C ALA A 70 -21.19 9.78 8.91
N LYS A 71 -20.91 8.48 9.11
CA LYS A 71 -21.76 7.61 9.94
C LYS A 71 -21.81 8.06 11.40
N ALA A 72 -20.70 8.50 11.98
CA ALA A 72 -20.68 9.04 13.35
C ALA A 72 -21.55 10.30 13.50
N ILE A 73 -21.61 11.15 12.47
CA ILE A 73 -22.50 12.32 12.42
C ILE A 73 -23.97 11.87 12.38
N GLN A 74 -24.30 10.88 11.55
CA GLN A 74 -25.66 10.29 11.50
C GLN A 74 -26.07 9.66 12.83
N LEU A 75 -25.17 8.95 13.50
CA LEU A 75 -25.45 8.38 14.82
C LEU A 75 -25.66 9.47 15.87
N LYS A 76 -24.93 10.60 15.79
CA LYS A 76 -25.17 11.76 16.66
C LYS A 76 -26.59 12.30 16.48
N SER A 77 -27.04 12.49 15.24
CA SER A 77 -28.40 13.00 14.99
C SER A 77 -29.48 12.00 15.40
N ALA A 78 -29.25 10.70 15.22
CA ALA A 78 -30.15 9.65 15.69
C ALA A 78 -30.26 9.61 17.22
N ALA A 79 -29.14 9.76 17.95
CA ALA A 79 -29.15 9.81 19.41
C ALA A 79 -29.93 11.03 19.93
N LEU A 80 -29.77 12.20 19.29
CA LEU A 80 -30.52 13.41 19.65
C LEU A 80 -32.03 13.22 19.43
N LYS A 81 -32.45 12.57 18.34
CA LYS A 81 -33.86 12.23 18.11
C LYS A 81 -34.43 11.30 19.17
N ALA A 82 -33.67 10.29 19.59
CA ALA A 82 -34.08 9.39 20.67
C ALA A 82 -34.27 10.14 22.00
N LEU A 83 -33.35 11.06 22.33
CA LEU A 83 -33.48 11.92 23.51
C LEU A 83 -34.72 12.83 23.44
N GLN A 84 -35.03 13.40 22.28
CA GLN A 84 -36.23 14.21 22.08
C GLN A 84 -37.53 13.41 22.29
N GLN A 85 -37.48 12.09 22.06
CA GLN A 85 -38.60 11.18 22.27
C GLN A 85 -38.66 10.63 23.71
N GLY A 86 -37.73 11.03 24.58
CA GLY A 86 -37.61 10.51 25.95
C GLY A 86 -37.00 9.10 26.03
N ASP A 87 -36.54 8.53 24.91
CA ASP A 87 -35.92 7.21 24.87
C ASP A 87 -34.41 7.30 25.16
N GLU A 88 -34.08 7.46 26.44
CA GLU A 88 -32.70 7.48 26.91
C GLU A 88 -31.96 6.16 26.66
N GLY A 89 -32.66 5.02 26.71
CA GLY A 89 -32.07 3.70 26.54
C GLY A 89 -31.49 3.53 25.14
N SER A 90 -32.28 3.89 24.12
CA SER A 90 -31.81 3.90 22.73
C SER A 90 -30.73 4.95 22.50
N ALA A 91 -30.86 6.15 23.09
CA ALA A 91 -29.85 7.19 22.96
C ALA A 91 -28.46 6.73 23.47
N ARG A 92 -28.41 6.06 24.63
CA ARG A 92 -27.16 5.51 25.19
C ARG A 92 -26.53 4.47 24.25
N LYS A 93 -27.32 3.52 23.74
CA LYS A 93 -26.84 2.50 22.78
C LYS A 93 -26.29 3.12 21.50
N ILE A 94 -26.97 4.14 20.97
CA ILE A 94 -26.53 4.84 19.75
C ILE A 94 -25.22 5.61 20.00
N LEU A 95 -25.07 6.25 21.17
CA LEU A 95 -23.83 6.94 21.54
C LEU A 95 -22.65 5.98 21.74
N GLU A 96 -22.89 4.80 22.32
CA GLU A 96 -21.87 3.76 22.44
C GLU A 96 -21.42 3.27 21.05
N LEU A 97 -22.37 3.02 20.14
CA LEU A 97 -22.06 2.66 18.76
C LEU A 97 -21.28 3.78 18.04
N LYS A 98 -21.65 5.04 18.28
CA LYS A 98 -20.93 6.19 17.74
C LYS A 98 -19.46 6.21 18.20
N ALA A 99 -19.19 5.95 19.48
CA ALA A 99 -17.83 5.90 20.01
C ALA A 99 -17.00 4.82 19.29
N LYS A 100 -17.55 3.60 19.14
CA LYS A 100 -16.91 2.50 18.38
C LYS A 100 -16.62 2.89 16.92
N VAL A 101 -17.55 3.58 16.26
CA VAL A 101 -17.37 4.08 14.89
C VAL A 101 -16.29 5.16 14.82
N GLN A 102 -16.19 6.05 15.81
CA GLN A 102 -15.15 7.07 15.87
C GLN A 102 -13.75 6.46 16.08
N GLU A 103 -13.62 5.47 16.95
CA GLU A 103 -12.36 4.72 17.11
C GLU A 103 -11.95 4.03 15.80
N ALA A 104 -12.89 3.39 15.11
CA ALA A 104 -12.63 2.77 13.81
C ALA A 104 -12.22 3.80 12.75
N ALA A 105 -12.82 5.00 12.75
CA ALA A 105 -12.46 6.09 11.86
C ALA A 105 -11.02 6.55 12.13
N MET A 106 -10.67 6.82 13.39
CA MET A 106 -9.31 7.21 13.79
C MET A 106 -8.28 6.16 13.40
N SER A 107 -8.56 4.87 13.66
CA SER A 107 -7.68 3.77 13.25
C SER A 107 -7.50 3.69 11.73
N SER A 108 -8.57 3.93 10.95
CA SER A 108 -8.50 4.00 9.49
C SER A 108 -7.66 5.19 9.03
N ASN A 109 -7.81 6.35 9.67
CA ASN A 109 -7.05 7.56 9.37
C ASN A 109 -5.55 7.38 9.64
N MET A 110 -5.19 6.80 10.79
CA MET A 110 -3.79 6.52 11.13
C MET A 110 -3.13 5.59 10.10
N ARG A 111 -3.85 4.58 9.61
CA ARG A 111 -3.37 3.72 8.52
C ARG A 111 -3.23 4.47 7.19
N ALA A 112 -4.15 5.38 6.89
CA ALA A 112 -4.05 6.23 5.70
C ALA A 112 -2.76 7.07 5.74
N LEU A 113 -2.49 7.70 6.88
CA LEU A 113 -1.28 8.49 7.11
C LEU A 113 -0.01 7.64 6.99
N ALA A 114 0.03 6.47 7.65
CA ALA A 114 1.18 5.57 7.58
C ALA A 114 1.50 5.14 6.14
N ASN A 115 0.47 4.77 5.37
CA ASN A 115 0.62 4.39 3.96
C ASN A 115 1.05 5.58 3.08
N ALA A 116 0.56 6.79 3.35
CA ALA A 116 0.98 8.00 2.66
C ALA A 116 2.46 8.32 2.96
N THR A 117 2.87 8.23 4.22
CA THR A 117 4.28 8.40 4.62
C THR A 117 5.18 7.35 3.96
N LEU A 118 4.74 6.09 3.91
CA LEU A 118 5.48 5.04 3.20
C LEU A 118 5.63 5.37 1.72
N ALA A 119 4.57 5.85 1.06
CA ALA A 119 4.62 6.24 -0.34
C ALA A 119 5.64 7.38 -0.57
N VAL A 120 5.66 8.42 0.27
CA VAL A 120 6.65 9.50 0.17
C VAL A 120 8.08 8.94 0.29
N LYS A 121 8.34 8.09 1.28
CA LYS A 121 9.67 7.48 1.47
C LYS A 121 10.08 6.60 0.28
N LEU A 122 9.16 5.82 -0.27
CA LEU A 122 9.44 5.01 -1.46
C LEU A 122 9.76 5.89 -2.67
N ALA A 123 9.03 6.99 -2.86
CA ALA A 123 9.32 7.95 -3.92
C ALA A 123 10.71 8.57 -3.78
N GLU A 124 11.13 8.93 -2.55
CA GLU A 124 12.48 9.42 -2.28
C GLU A 124 13.57 8.38 -2.62
N VAL A 125 13.36 7.11 -2.24
CA VAL A 125 14.30 6.02 -2.55
C VAL A 125 14.39 5.78 -4.06
N ILE A 126 13.26 5.81 -4.78
CA ILE A 126 13.21 5.67 -6.23
C ILE A 126 14.02 6.80 -6.88
N LEU A 127 13.77 8.06 -6.48
CA LEU A 127 14.49 9.22 -7.00
C LEU A 127 16.00 9.18 -6.71
N GLN A 128 16.40 8.69 -5.53
CA GLN A 128 17.83 8.53 -5.20
C GLN A 128 18.50 7.49 -6.10
N ARG A 129 17.82 6.38 -6.40
CA ARG A 129 18.34 5.34 -7.30
C ARG A 129 18.41 5.82 -8.74
N GLU A 130 17.45 6.62 -9.21
CA GLU A 130 17.49 7.20 -10.55
C GLU A 130 18.63 8.22 -10.74
N LYS A 131 19.05 8.91 -9.67
CA LYS A 131 20.15 9.89 -9.69
C LYS A 131 21.54 9.29 -9.44
N GLY A 132 21.61 8.09 -8.87
CA GLY A 132 22.85 7.39 -8.52
C GLY A 132 23.43 6.50 -9.61
N HIS A 133 22.86 6.53 -10.82
CA HIS A 133 23.30 5.79 -12.00
C HIS A 133 23.69 6.73 -13.15
#